data_AF-A0A1M7SVM5-F1
#
_entry.id   AF-A0A1M7SVM5-F1
#
_cell.length_a   1.000
_cell.length_b   1.000
_cell.length_c   1.000
_cell.angle_alpha   90.00
_cell.angle_beta   90.00
_cell.angle_gamma   90.00
#
_symmetry.space_group_name_H-M   'P 1'
#
loop_
_entity.id
_entity.type
_entity.pdbx_description
1 polymer ?
#
loop_
_entity_poly.entity_id
_entity_poly.type
_entity_poly.pdbx_seq_one_letter_code
_entity_poly.pdbx_strand_id
1 'polypeptide(L)'
;MRKRGVRGKTIKYFKGAILFVVSIALLLRPLPVMATQTTKQQLEEAKEKKKQSQNELDNTKENIAEMNEEKSSLQGQLNTLNNQLTEVSNNLAEIEEQIGDKENEIENTQTELAAARTTEEQQYASMKKRVQFIYEKQNFMLLDMLLGATSFSGFLNQNNYVESLSAYDRQKFQEYIETRKLIEEKEKTLEEEMDQLEEYQVKQQAEQSRVNGLVSQTSGSIKQYANDISDAEAKAEELEEQIKAQENDIKNLEAKLAEEMRLSKLAASSSWRDISEVSFAEGDRYLLANLIYCEAGAEPYEGKVAVGAVVINRVLSSVYPDTVVGVIYQNKQFSPVASGRLALALADGKASASCYQAADEAMKGYSNVGSCVYFRTPVPGLSGTTIGGHVFY
;
A
#
# COMPACT_ATOMS: atom_id res chain seq x y z
N MET A 1 39.93 18.28 44.49
CA MET A 1 39.35 17.08 45.15
C MET A 1 37.92 16.87 44.63
N ARG A 2 37.54 15.62 44.31
CA ARG A 2 36.21 15.08 43.88
C ARG A 2 35.77 15.44 42.43
N LYS A 3 36.02 14.56 41.45
CA LYS A 3 35.23 13.37 40.97
C LYS A 3 34.01 13.78 40.12
N ARG A 4 34.09 13.65 38.78
CA ARG A 4 33.59 12.54 37.90
C ARG A 4 32.06 12.40 37.97
N GLY A 5 31.26 12.36 36.92
CA GLY A 5 31.44 12.18 35.47
C GLY A 5 30.16 11.50 34.96
N VAL A 6 29.48 12.05 33.94
CA VAL A 6 28.21 11.52 33.40
C VAL A 6 28.40 10.99 31.98
N ARG A 7 28.38 9.65 31.89
CA ARG A 7 27.80 8.76 30.88
C ARG A 7 27.98 9.09 29.39
N GLY A 8 28.98 8.46 28.78
CA GLY A 8 28.89 7.98 27.40
C GLY A 8 28.24 6.59 27.37
N LYS A 9 27.17 6.41 26.58
CA LYS A 9 26.61 5.08 26.27
C LYS A 9 27.35 4.50 25.08
N THR A 10 27.93 3.33 25.30
CA THR A 10 28.59 2.48 24.31
C THR A 10 27.57 1.66 23.53
N ILE A 11 27.71 1.66 22.21
CA ILE A 11 27.09 0.71 21.28
C ILE A 11 27.85 -0.63 21.43
N LYS A 12 27.13 -1.71 21.71
CA LYS A 12 27.67 -3.08 21.64
C LYS A 12 26.74 -3.95 20.79
N TYR A 13 27.29 -4.45 19.70
CA TYR A 13 26.84 -5.65 19.00
C TYR A 13 26.96 -6.87 19.93
N PHE A 14 25.95 -7.73 19.96
CA PHE A 14 26.10 -9.09 20.46
C PHE A 14 25.27 -10.06 19.61
N LYS A 15 25.97 -11.00 18.98
CA LYS A 15 25.42 -12.18 18.29
C LYS A 15 24.83 -13.14 19.33
N GLY A 16 23.68 -13.74 19.01
CA GLY A 16 23.09 -14.82 19.80
C GLY A 16 22.13 -15.63 18.96
N ALA A 17 22.64 -16.69 18.34
CA ALA A 17 21.85 -17.71 17.65
C ALA A 17 20.96 -18.44 18.67
N ILE A 18 19.64 -18.41 18.45
CA ILE A 18 18.70 -19.20 19.23
C ILE A 18 18.42 -20.48 18.43
N LEU A 19 19.11 -21.56 18.83
CA LEU A 19 18.75 -22.93 18.48
C LEU A 19 17.38 -23.25 19.09
N PHE A 20 16.37 -23.49 18.26
CA PHE A 20 15.11 -24.07 18.67
C PHE A 20 15.27 -25.59 18.69
N VAL A 21 15.53 -26.16 19.87
CA VAL A 21 15.54 -27.61 20.09
C VAL A 21 14.09 -28.08 20.14
N VAL A 22 13.55 -28.54 19.01
CA VAL A 22 12.30 -29.31 18.97
C VAL A 22 12.62 -30.73 19.42
N SER A 23 12.42 -31.00 20.70
CA SER A 23 12.40 -32.37 21.22
C SER A 23 11.23 -33.14 20.60
N ILE A 24 11.55 -34.05 19.69
CA ILE A 24 10.65 -35.09 19.16
C ILE A 24 10.38 -36.07 20.30
N ALA A 25 9.34 -35.77 21.10
CA ALA A 25 8.69 -36.76 21.94
C ALA A 25 7.60 -37.43 21.10
N LEU A 26 7.95 -38.60 20.58
CA LEU A 26 7.09 -39.51 19.82
C LEU A 26 6.00 -40.08 20.73
N LEU A 27 4.99 -39.27 21.08
CA LEU A 27 3.74 -39.77 21.65
C LEU A 27 2.82 -40.12 20.48
N LEU A 28 2.67 -41.42 20.27
CA LEU A 28 1.76 -42.06 19.33
C LEU A 28 0.31 -41.61 19.66
N ARG A 29 -0.13 -40.49 19.07
CA ARG A 29 -1.53 -40.07 19.09
C ARG A 29 -2.29 -40.90 18.05
N PRO A 30 -3.43 -41.51 18.39
CA PRO A 30 -4.23 -42.23 17.42
C PRO A 30 -4.79 -41.24 16.39
N LEU A 31 -4.45 -41.46 15.12
CA LEU A 31 -5.01 -40.73 13.99
C LEU A 31 -6.53 -40.92 13.96
N PRO A 32 -7.33 -39.85 13.87
CA PRO A 32 -8.77 -39.98 13.73
C PRO A 32 -9.11 -40.73 12.42
N VAL A 33 -10.11 -41.58 12.55
CA VAL A 33 -10.61 -42.45 11.50
C VAL A 33 -11.43 -41.62 10.50
N MET A 34 -11.02 -41.65 9.24
CA MET A 34 -11.61 -40.88 8.15
C MET A 34 -12.18 -41.82 7.10
N ALA A 35 -13.47 -42.09 7.18
CA ALA A 35 -14.28 -42.29 6.00
C ALA A 35 -15.66 -41.70 6.24
N THR A 36 -16.25 -41.12 5.19
CA THR A 36 -17.62 -40.57 5.10
C THR A 36 -17.98 -39.30 5.89
N GLN A 37 -17.06 -38.77 6.71
CA GLN A 37 -17.02 -37.34 7.08
C GLN A 37 -16.98 -36.38 5.88
N THR A 38 -16.45 -36.86 4.77
CA THR A 38 -15.84 -36.04 3.73
C THR A 38 -16.84 -35.26 2.89
N THR A 39 -17.81 -35.89 2.23
CA THR A 39 -18.47 -35.21 1.09
C THR A 39 -19.38 -34.03 1.52
N LYS A 40 -20.20 -34.17 2.58
CA LYS A 40 -21.07 -33.07 3.05
C LYS A 40 -20.28 -31.99 3.79
N GLN A 41 -19.29 -32.37 4.61
CA GLN A 41 -18.44 -31.41 5.30
C GLN A 41 -17.54 -30.65 4.30
N GLN A 42 -16.96 -31.33 3.32
CA GLN A 42 -16.23 -30.71 2.20
C GLN A 42 -17.13 -29.80 1.38
N LEU A 43 -18.41 -30.15 1.21
CA LEU A 43 -19.36 -29.28 0.52
C LEU A 43 -19.63 -27.99 1.30
N GLU A 44 -19.86 -28.06 2.61
CA GLU A 44 -20.04 -26.86 3.45
C GLU A 44 -18.75 -26.03 3.54
N GLU A 45 -17.59 -26.67 3.72
CA GLU A 45 -16.28 -25.99 3.69
C GLU A 45 -16.00 -25.33 2.34
N ALA A 46 -16.34 -25.98 1.23
CA ALA A 46 -16.19 -25.41 -0.11
C ALA A 46 -17.15 -24.22 -0.33
N LYS A 47 -18.40 -24.31 0.16
CA LYS A 47 -19.37 -23.21 0.12
C LYS A 47 -18.92 -22.02 0.96
N GLU A 48 -18.37 -22.26 2.14
CA GLU A 48 -17.84 -21.20 3.01
C GLU A 48 -16.61 -20.54 2.39
N LYS A 49 -15.67 -21.31 1.82
CA LYS A 49 -14.54 -20.78 1.06
C LYS A 49 -14.98 -19.93 -0.13
N LYS A 50 -15.98 -20.39 -0.89
CA LYS A 50 -16.58 -19.60 -1.98
C LYS A 50 -17.14 -18.29 -1.47
N LYS A 51 -17.87 -18.31 -0.35
CA LYS A 51 -18.43 -17.11 0.25
C LYS A 51 -17.33 -16.13 0.70
N GLN A 52 -16.24 -16.63 1.26
CA GLN A 52 -15.08 -15.81 1.63
C GLN A 52 -14.44 -15.17 0.40
N SER A 53 -14.14 -15.95 -0.65
CA SER A 53 -13.61 -15.43 -1.92
C SER A 53 -14.56 -14.41 -2.56
N GLN A 54 -15.87 -14.62 -2.49
CA GLN A 54 -16.87 -13.67 -2.99
C GLN A 54 -16.86 -12.37 -2.20
N ASN A 55 -16.84 -12.43 -0.86
CA ASN A 55 -16.76 -11.23 -0.03
C ASN A 55 -15.45 -10.46 -0.29
N GLU A 56 -14.33 -11.16 -0.48
CA GLU A 56 -13.05 -10.54 -0.85
C GLU A 56 -13.10 -9.88 -2.22
N LEU A 57 -13.78 -10.50 -3.20
CA LEU A 57 -14.00 -9.92 -4.53
C LEU A 57 -14.86 -8.67 -4.45
N ASP A 58 -15.97 -8.72 -3.71
CA ASP A 58 -16.89 -7.58 -3.55
C ASP A 58 -16.17 -6.40 -2.89
N ASN A 59 -15.44 -6.64 -1.79
CA ASN A 59 -14.60 -5.62 -1.15
C ASN A 59 -13.52 -5.07 -2.10
N THR A 60 -12.90 -5.93 -2.92
CA THR A 60 -11.88 -5.49 -3.89
C THR A 60 -12.52 -4.60 -4.97
N LYS A 61 -13.72 -4.93 -5.45
CA LYS A 61 -14.47 -4.12 -6.42
C LYS A 61 -14.92 -2.79 -5.84
N GLU A 62 -15.34 -2.75 -4.57
CA GLU A 62 -15.65 -1.50 -3.87
C GLU A 62 -14.42 -0.60 -3.77
N ASN A 63 -13.27 -1.15 -3.35
CA ASN A 63 -12.01 -0.41 -3.30
C ASN A 63 -11.57 0.12 -4.68
N ILE A 64 -11.75 -0.66 -5.75
CA ILE A 64 -11.48 -0.20 -7.12
C ILE A 64 -12.38 0.98 -7.50
N ALA A 65 -13.66 0.94 -7.12
CA ALA A 65 -14.59 2.04 -7.38
C ALA A 65 -14.18 3.32 -6.63
N GLU A 66 -13.84 3.20 -5.34
CA GLU A 66 -13.35 4.32 -4.52
C GLU A 66 -12.07 4.92 -5.08
N MET A 67 -11.07 4.08 -5.41
CA MET A 67 -9.83 4.54 -6.05
C MET A 67 -10.07 5.23 -7.39
N ASN A 68 -11.04 4.77 -8.20
CA ASN A 68 -11.40 5.43 -9.45
C ASN A 68 -12.09 6.78 -9.24
N GLU A 69 -12.90 6.92 -8.19
CA GLU A 69 -13.51 8.19 -7.81
C GLU A 69 -12.43 9.20 -7.35
N GLU A 70 -11.52 8.78 -6.48
CA GLU A 70 -10.40 9.60 -6.03
C GLU A 70 -9.49 10.01 -7.20
N LYS A 71 -9.15 9.08 -8.08
CA LYS A 71 -8.39 9.35 -9.32
C LYS A 71 -9.10 10.36 -10.21
N SER A 72 -10.42 10.24 -10.39
CA SER A 72 -11.22 11.17 -11.21
C SER A 72 -11.27 12.56 -10.57
N SER A 73 -11.39 12.64 -9.24
CA SER A 73 -11.30 13.89 -8.49
C SER A 73 -9.94 14.55 -8.69
N LEU A 74 -8.84 13.79 -8.57
CA LEU A 74 -7.49 14.28 -8.83
C LEU A 74 -7.28 14.74 -10.28
N GLN A 75 -7.88 14.06 -11.26
CA GLN A 75 -7.88 14.52 -12.66
C GLN A 75 -8.63 15.85 -12.82
N GLY A 76 -9.75 16.03 -12.11
CA GLY A 76 -10.45 17.31 -12.04
C GLY A 76 -9.60 18.42 -11.42
N GLN A 77 -8.89 18.11 -10.33
CA GLN A 77 -7.92 19.03 -9.72
C GLN A 77 -6.79 19.37 -10.69
N LEU A 78 -6.25 18.41 -11.42
CA LEU A 78 -5.20 18.63 -12.43
C LEU A 78 -5.69 19.54 -13.56
N ASN A 79 -6.94 19.37 -14.02
CA ASN A 79 -7.54 20.24 -15.01
C ASN A 79 -7.72 21.68 -14.49
N THR A 80 -8.12 21.81 -13.22
CA THR A 80 -8.23 23.12 -12.56
C THR A 80 -6.85 23.76 -12.43
N LEU A 81 -5.84 22.97 -12.06
CA LEU A 81 -4.46 23.42 -11.97
C LEU A 81 -3.90 23.83 -13.33
N ASN A 82 -4.29 23.18 -14.43
CA ASN A 82 -3.94 23.62 -15.78
C ASN A 82 -4.56 24.97 -16.15
N ASN A 83 -5.79 25.25 -15.70
CA ASN A 83 -6.38 26.58 -15.87
C ASN A 83 -5.63 27.62 -15.03
N GLN A 84 -5.32 27.30 -13.77
CA GLN A 84 -4.50 28.16 -12.90
C GLN A 84 -3.08 28.35 -13.44
N LEU A 85 -2.52 27.36 -14.14
CA LEU A 85 -1.22 27.47 -14.80
C LEU A 85 -1.23 28.54 -15.89
N THR A 86 -2.34 28.69 -16.61
CA THR A 86 -2.50 29.76 -17.60
C THR A 86 -2.50 31.13 -16.91
N GLU A 87 -3.19 31.26 -15.78
CA GLU A 87 -3.18 32.48 -14.96
C GLU A 87 -1.78 32.78 -14.40
N VAL A 88 -1.10 31.78 -13.84
CA VAL A 88 0.28 31.93 -13.36
C VAL A 88 1.23 32.27 -14.50
N SER A 89 1.05 31.70 -15.69
CA SER A 89 1.85 32.05 -16.87
C SER A 89 1.68 33.52 -17.25
N ASN A 90 0.47 34.07 -17.16
CA ASN A 90 0.23 35.48 -17.42
C ASN A 90 0.87 36.35 -16.33
N ASN A 91 0.71 35.97 -15.07
CA ASN A 91 1.33 36.68 -13.94
C ASN A 91 2.87 36.65 -14.01
N LEU A 92 3.46 35.53 -14.45
CA LEU A 92 4.90 35.42 -14.66
C LEU A 92 5.37 36.33 -15.79
N ALA A 93 4.62 36.40 -16.90
CA ALA A 93 4.94 37.33 -17.98
C ALA A 93 4.88 38.79 -17.52
N GLU A 94 3.89 39.15 -16.68
CA GLU A 94 3.79 40.49 -16.09
C GLU A 94 4.97 40.77 -15.13
N ILE A 95 5.35 39.81 -14.28
CA ILE A 95 6.52 39.97 -13.39
C ILE A 95 7.82 40.08 -14.21
N GLU A 96 7.96 39.33 -15.30
CA GLU A 96 9.12 39.43 -16.20
C GLU A 96 9.21 40.79 -16.89
N GLU A 97 8.07 41.36 -17.29
CA GLU A 97 8.00 42.73 -17.81
C GLU A 97 8.40 43.74 -16.74
N GLN A 98 7.86 43.63 -15.52
CA GLN A 98 8.21 44.50 -14.39
C GLN A 98 9.70 44.42 -14.01
N ILE A 99 10.29 43.22 -14.07
CA ILE A 99 11.73 43.03 -13.86
C ILE A 99 12.52 43.76 -14.94
N GLY A 100 12.17 43.58 -16.21
CA GLY A 100 12.87 44.24 -17.31
C GLY A 100 12.78 45.78 -17.24
N ASP A 101 11.60 46.31 -16.90
CA ASP A 101 11.41 47.75 -16.69
C ASP A 101 12.26 48.25 -15.52
N LYS A 102 12.28 47.52 -14.39
CA LYS A 102 13.08 47.90 -13.21
C LYS A 102 14.58 47.84 -13.48
N GLU A 103 15.05 46.84 -14.22
CA GLU A 103 16.46 46.73 -14.64
C GLU A 103 16.87 47.93 -15.50
N ASN A 104 16.00 48.37 -16.42
CA ASN A 104 16.24 49.56 -17.23
C ASN A 104 16.25 50.86 -16.39
N GLU A 105 15.33 51.00 -15.43
CA GLU A 105 15.32 52.13 -14.49
C GLU A 105 16.62 52.19 -13.68
N ILE A 106 17.06 51.06 -13.14
CA ILE A 106 18.34 50.94 -12.40
C ILE A 106 19.52 51.34 -13.27
N GLU A 107 19.60 50.86 -14.52
CA GLU A 107 20.69 51.20 -15.44
C GLU A 107 20.73 52.72 -15.72
N ASN A 108 19.56 53.34 -15.92
CA ASN A 108 19.45 54.79 -16.12
C ASN A 108 19.87 55.55 -14.85
N THR A 109 19.38 55.16 -13.67
CA THR A 109 19.73 55.79 -12.38
C THR A 109 21.24 55.67 -12.10
N GLN A 110 21.85 54.51 -12.36
CA GLN A 110 23.30 54.32 -12.22
C GLN A 110 24.10 55.22 -13.17
N THR A 111 23.64 55.37 -14.41
CA THR A 111 24.27 56.24 -15.41
C THR A 111 24.21 57.71 -14.99
N GLU A 112 23.04 58.18 -14.56
CA GLU A 112 22.86 59.54 -14.05
C GLU A 112 23.68 59.80 -12.78
N LEU A 113 23.70 58.84 -11.85
CA LEU A 113 24.49 58.91 -10.63
C LEU A 113 26.00 59.01 -10.93
N ALA A 114 26.50 58.23 -11.90
CA ALA A 114 27.90 58.30 -12.34
C ALA A 114 28.25 59.66 -12.95
N ALA A 115 27.36 60.23 -13.76
CA ALA A 115 27.52 61.57 -14.32
C ALA A 115 27.51 62.67 -13.24
N ALA A 116 26.60 62.56 -12.26
CA ALA A 116 26.52 63.48 -11.13
C ALA A 116 27.77 63.43 -10.26
N ARG A 117 28.28 62.23 -9.94
CA ARG A 117 29.54 62.03 -9.20
C ARG A 117 30.75 62.61 -9.95
N THR A 118 30.82 62.43 -11.26
CA THR A 118 31.87 63.05 -12.08
C THR A 118 31.80 64.59 -12.01
N THR A 119 30.59 65.15 -12.04
CA THR A 119 30.37 66.60 -11.93
C THR A 119 30.76 67.11 -10.55
N GLU A 120 30.39 66.40 -9.48
CA GLU A 120 30.76 66.70 -8.10
C GLU A 120 32.30 66.75 -7.95
N GLU A 121 33.02 65.74 -8.47
CA GLU A 121 34.48 65.70 -8.41
C GLU A 121 35.13 66.91 -9.09
N GLN A 122 34.61 67.31 -10.26
CA GLN A 122 35.09 68.48 -11.00
C GLN A 122 34.81 69.79 -10.25
N GLN A 123 33.61 69.94 -9.70
CA GLN A 123 33.21 71.09 -8.88
C GLN A 123 34.08 71.19 -7.63
N TYR A 124 34.27 70.07 -6.91
CA TYR A 124 35.10 70.01 -5.71
C TYR A 124 36.57 70.36 -6.00
N ALA A 125 37.15 69.81 -7.06
CA ALA A 125 38.51 70.11 -7.49
C ALA A 125 38.69 71.59 -7.87
N SER A 126 37.71 72.18 -8.55
CA SER A 126 37.71 73.60 -8.93
C SER A 126 37.56 74.50 -7.70
N MET A 127 36.66 74.15 -6.78
CA MET A 127 36.46 74.86 -5.53
C MET A 127 37.72 74.84 -4.67
N LYS A 128 38.41 73.69 -4.58
CA LYS A 128 39.68 73.55 -3.86
C LYS A 128 40.74 74.51 -4.39
N LYS A 129 40.91 74.58 -5.73
CA LYS A 129 41.83 75.55 -6.36
C LYS A 129 41.42 76.99 -6.09
N ARG A 130 40.12 77.30 -6.14
CA ARG A 130 39.59 78.65 -5.88
C ARG A 130 39.82 79.08 -4.43
N VAL A 131 39.52 78.22 -3.46
CA VAL A 131 39.75 78.45 -2.03
C VAL A 131 41.24 78.63 -1.75
N GLN A 132 42.11 77.80 -2.35
CA GLN A 132 43.57 77.96 -2.24
C GLN A 132 44.01 79.34 -2.75
N PHE A 133 43.54 79.75 -3.92
CA PHE A 133 43.85 81.05 -4.50
C PHE A 133 43.39 82.22 -3.61
N ILE A 134 42.17 82.13 -3.08
CA ILE A 134 41.63 83.10 -2.13
C ILE A 134 42.54 83.19 -0.90
N TYR A 135 42.90 82.06 -0.29
CA TYR A 135 43.77 82.03 0.88
C TYR A 135 45.18 82.62 0.61
N GLU A 136 45.78 82.30 -0.54
CA GLU A 136 47.15 82.71 -0.87
C GLU A 136 47.26 84.15 -1.39
N LYS A 137 46.23 84.69 -2.06
CA LYS A 137 46.33 85.92 -2.87
C LYS A 137 45.27 86.98 -2.60
N GLN A 138 44.18 86.69 -1.88
CA GLN A 138 43.02 87.59 -1.77
C GLN A 138 43.37 88.96 -1.18
N ASN A 139 44.08 89.00 -0.05
CA ASN A 139 44.45 90.27 0.58
C ASN A 139 45.35 91.12 -0.32
N PHE A 140 46.29 90.49 -1.03
CA PHE A 140 47.19 91.19 -1.93
C PHE A 140 46.44 91.73 -3.16
N MET A 141 45.56 90.92 -3.77
CA MET A 141 44.77 91.33 -4.92
C MET A 141 43.80 92.48 -4.59
N LEU A 142 43.04 92.39 -3.49
CA LEU A 142 42.08 93.43 -3.11
C LEU A 142 42.78 94.77 -2.83
N LEU A 143 43.94 94.75 -2.18
CA LEU A 143 44.73 95.96 -1.92
C LEU A 143 45.30 96.55 -3.22
N ASP A 144 45.82 95.71 -4.11
CA ASP A 144 46.37 96.12 -5.41
C ASP A 144 45.29 96.68 -6.35
N MET A 145 44.11 96.06 -6.33
CA MET A 145 42.90 96.49 -7.05
C MET A 145 42.37 97.84 -6.50
N LEU A 146 42.35 98.01 -5.17
CA LEU A 146 41.99 99.27 -4.51
C LEU A 146 42.98 100.42 -4.79
N LEU A 147 44.29 100.15 -4.75
CA LEU A 147 45.34 101.17 -4.89
C LEU A 147 45.75 101.43 -6.34
N GLY A 148 45.47 100.51 -7.26
CA GLY A 148 45.78 100.62 -8.69
C GLY A 148 44.75 101.39 -9.52
N ALA A 149 43.58 101.73 -8.95
CA ALA A 149 42.55 102.49 -9.65
C ALA A 149 42.94 103.98 -9.80
N THR A 150 43.15 104.45 -11.04
CA THR A 150 43.54 105.84 -11.35
C THR A 150 42.39 106.84 -11.40
N SER A 151 41.13 106.38 -11.29
CA SER A 151 39.93 107.23 -11.33
C SER A 151 38.79 106.67 -10.47
N PHE A 152 37.89 107.55 -10.02
CA PHE A 152 36.72 107.17 -9.20
C PHE A 152 35.78 106.18 -9.94
N SER A 153 35.62 106.32 -11.26
CA SER A 153 34.86 105.35 -12.07
C SER A 153 35.56 103.99 -12.16
N GLY A 154 36.89 103.97 -12.28
CA GLY A 154 37.69 102.74 -12.24
C GLY A 154 37.57 102.00 -10.90
N PHE A 155 37.61 102.75 -9.79
CA PHE A 155 37.39 102.22 -8.45
C PHE A 155 36.00 101.57 -8.30
N LEU A 156 34.92 102.26 -8.72
CA LEU A 156 33.56 101.71 -8.64
C LEU A 156 33.38 100.46 -9.50
N ASN A 157 33.94 100.43 -10.70
CA ASN A 157 33.90 99.25 -11.57
C ASN A 157 34.63 98.05 -10.95
N GLN A 158 35.75 98.29 -10.26
CA GLN A 158 36.49 97.22 -9.60
C GLN A 158 35.77 96.70 -8.34
N ASN A 159 35.11 97.56 -7.59
CA ASN A 159 34.23 97.13 -6.49
C ASN A 159 33.07 96.24 -7.01
N ASN A 160 32.42 96.64 -8.11
CA ASN A 160 31.37 95.85 -8.75
C ASN A 160 31.88 94.49 -9.27
N TYR A 161 33.13 94.43 -9.73
CA TYR A 161 33.76 93.17 -10.17
C TYR A 161 34.00 92.21 -8.99
N VAL A 162 34.49 92.71 -7.85
CA VAL A 162 34.67 91.91 -6.62
C VAL A 162 33.33 91.35 -6.13
N GLU A 163 32.28 92.17 -6.14
CA GLU A 163 30.93 91.74 -5.77
C GLU A 163 30.41 90.64 -6.72
N SER A 164 30.55 90.84 -8.03
CA SER A 164 30.15 89.87 -9.06
C SER A 164 30.90 88.54 -8.92
N LEU A 165 32.21 88.60 -8.64
CA LEU A 165 33.05 87.42 -8.44
C LEU A 165 32.66 86.67 -7.17
N SER A 166 32.38 87.39 -6.08
CA SER A 166 31.89 86.79 -4.83
C SER A 166 30.51 86.15 -5.00
N ALA A 167 29.62 86.78 -5.77
CA ALA A 167 28.33 86.23 -6.13
C ALA A 167 28.47 84.94 -6.96
N TYR A 168 29.38 84.93 -7.93
CA TYR A 168 29.71 83.74 -8.72
C TYR A 168 30.28 82.60 -7.87
N ASP A 169 31.22 82.88 -6.96
CA ASP A 169 31.78 81.88 -6.05
C ASP A 169 30.69 81.26 -5.14
N ARG A 170 29.78 82.09 -4.60
CA ARG A 170 28.62 81.62 -3.83
C ARG A 170 27.69 80.76 -4.68
N GLN A 171 27.42 81.17 -5.92
CA GLN A 171 26.60 80.40 -6.84
C GLN A 171 27.23 79.03 -7.12
N LYS A 172 28.53 78.96 -7.40
CA LYS A 172 29.22 77.68 -7.65
C LYS A 172 29.26 76.77 -6.43
N PHE A 173 29.34 77.33 -5.22
CA PHE A 173 29.22 76.54 -4.00
C PHE A 173 27.80 76.00 -3.81
N GLN A 174 26.78 76.81 -4.14
CA GLN A 174 25.39 76.37 -4.10
C GLN A 174 25.11 75.26 -5.11
N GLU A 175 25.60 75.38 -6.37
CA GLU A 175 25.52 74.32 -7.39
C GLU A 175 26.16 73.01 -6.90
N TYR A 176 27.28 73.08 -6.17
CA TYR A 176 27.91 71.91 -5.57
C TYR A 176 27.05 71.26 -4.47
N ILE A 177 26.45 72.06 -3.58
CA ILE A 177 25.53 71.55 -2.55
C ILE A 177 24.32 70.85 -3.21
N GLU A 178 23.77 71.44 -4.27
CA GLU A 178 22.66 70.85 -5.02
C GLU A 178 23.06 69.54 -5.70
N THR A 179 24.27 69.49 -6.28
CA THR A 179 24.83 68.26 -6.87
C THR A 179 25.00 67.17 -5.81
N ARG A 180 25.51 67.50 -4.62
CA ARG A 180 25.63 66.57 -3.49
C ARG A 180 24.28 66.01 -3.06
N LYS A 181 23.24 66.85 -2.97
CA LYS A 181 21.88 66.42 -2.62
C LYS A 181 21.28 65.50 -3.68
N LEU A 182 21.47 65.84 -4.95
CA LEU A 182 21.01 65.01 -6.07
C LEU A 182 21.64 63.60 -6.03
N ILE A 183 22.93 63.51 -5.72
CA ILE A 183 23.63 62.22 -5.54
C ILE A 183 22.99 61.41 -4.41
N GLU A 184 22.76 62.02 -3.25
CA GLU A 184 22.13 61.35 -2.09
C GLU A 184 20.71 60.87 -2.42
N GLU A 185 19.90 61.67 -3.11
CA GLU A 185 18.56 61.29 -3.57
C GLU A 185 18.58 60.13 -4.58
N LYS A 186 19.54 60.16 -5.52
CA LYS A 186 19.71 59.10 -6.53
C LYS A 186 20.25 57.80 -5.93
N GLU A 187 21.13 57.88 -4.94
CA GLU A 187 21.60 56.71 -4.19
C GLU A 187 20.44 56.03 -3.46
N LYS A 188 19.59 56.81 -2.79
CA LYS A 188 18.39 56.30 -2.12
C LYS A 188 17.40 55.69 -3.10
N THR A 189 17.19 56.34 -4.24
CA THR A 189 16.31 55.83 -5.31
C THR A 189 16.82 54.49 -5.84
N LEU A 190 18.13 54.38 -6.09
CA LEU A 190 18.77 53.16 -6.56
C LEU A 190 18.61 52.01 -5.56
N GLU A 191 18.76 52.28 -4.26
CA GLU A 191 18.53 51.27 -3.20
C GLU A 191 17.08 50.78 -3.23
N GLU A 192 16.11 51.70 -3.30
CA GLU A 192 14.69 51.35 -3.39
C GLU A 192 14.34 50.56 -4.67
N GLU A 193 14.94 50.90 -5.82
CA GLU A 193 14.77 50.17 -7.08
C GLU A 193 15.35 48.75 -7.00
N MET A 194 16.52 48.59 -6.39
CA MET A 194 17.17 47.29 -6.20
C MET A 194 16.36 46.38 -5.25
N ASP A 195 15.81 46.93 -4.17
CA ASP A 195 14.95 46.19 -3.24
C ASP A 195 13.67 45.69 -3.94
N GLN A 196 13.05 46.54 -4.77
CA GLN A 196 11.88 46.15 -5.58
C GLN A 196 12.20 45.06 -6.60
N LEU A 197 13.36 45.15 -7.25
CA LEU A 197 13.83 44.12 -8.19
C LEU A 197 13.99 42.77 -7.49
N GLU A 198 14.63 42.75 -6.30
CA GLU A 198 14.77 41.52 -5.51
C GLU A 198 13.39 40.95 -5.12
N GLU A 199 12.44 41.80 -4.72
CA GLU A 199 11.08 41.38 -4.41
C GLU A 199 10.39 40.70 -5.62
N TYR A 200 10.54 41.26 -6.83
CA TYR A 200 9.99 40.67 -8.04
C TYR A 200 10.63 39.33 -8.39
N GLN A 201 11.96 39.23 -8.27
CA GLN A 201 12.70 37.98 -8.51
C GLN A 201 12.28 36.87 -7.53
N VAL A 202 12.09 37.20 -6.25
CA VAL A 202 11.59 36.25 -5.24
C VAL A 202 10.17 35.78 -5.57
N LYS A 203 9.27 36.70 -5.97
CA LYS A 203 7.90 36.35 -6.40
C LYS A 203 7.90 35.43 -7.62
N GLN A 204 8.72 35.71 -8.62
CA GLN A 204 8.85 34.89 -9.83
C GLN A 204 9.25 33.45 -9.48
N GLN A 205 10.30 33.28 -8.65
CA GLN A 205 10.80 31.97 -8.26
C GLN A 205 9.79 31.19 -7.40
N ALA A 206 9.07 31.89 -6.52
CA ALA A 206 8.03 31.29 -5.69
C ALA A 206 6.87 30.74 -6.53
N GLU A 207 6.38 31.50 -7.52
CA GLU A 207 5.29 31.05 -8.40
C GLU A 207 5.71 29.86 -9.28
N GLN A 208 6.93 29.90 -9.86
CA GLN A 208 7.46 28.76 -10.63
C GLN A 208 7.56 27.49 -9.78
N SER A 209 8.05 27.62 -8.54
CA SER A 209 8.21 26.48 -7.63
C SER A 209 6.88 25.91 -7.17
N ARG A 210 5.91 26.78 -6.84
CA ARG A 210 4.57 26.39 -6.39
C ARG A 210 3.85 25.56 -7.44
N VAL A 211 3.86 26.03 -8.67
CA VAL A 211 3.21 25.35 -9.80
C VAL A 211 3.85 24.00 -10.09
N ASN A 212 5.18 23.96 -10.24
CA ASN A 212 5.90 22.71 -10.53
C ASN A 212 5.68 21.66 -9.43
N GLY A 213 5.65 22.09 -8.17
CA GLY A 213 5.36 21.23 -7.02
C GLY A 213 3.96 20.62 -7.08
N LEU A 214 2.93 21.45 -7.28
CA LEU A 214 1.53 20.98 -7.34
C LEU A 214 1.29 20.03 -8.52
N VAL A 215 1.79 20.37 -9.72
CA VAL A 215 1.61 19.53 -10.92
C VAL A 215 2.30 18.18 -10.72
N SER A 216 3.53 18.19 -10.22
CA SER A 216 4.30 16.96 -9.96
C SER A 216 3.61 16.08 -8.91
N GLN A 217 3.13 16.67 -7.82
CA GLN A 217 2.44 15.93 -6.76
C GLN A 217 1.14 15.29 -7.28
N THR A 218 0.26 16.07 -7.92
CA THR A 218 -1.03 15.56 -8.42
C THR A 218 -0.83 14.50 -9.50
N SER A 219 0.07 14.74 -10.46
CA SER A 219 0.41 13.77 -11.50
C SER A 219 1.00 12.47 -10.91
N GLY A 220 1.86 12.60 -9.91
CA GLY A 220 2.42 11.47 -9.16
C GLY A 220 1.36 10.62 -8.47
N SER A 221 0.42 11.26 -7.75
CA SER A 221 -0.70 10.57 -7.11
C SER A 221 -1.60 9.86 -8.13
N ILE A 222 -1.95 10.51 -9.25
CA ILE A 222 -2.75 9.88 -10.32
C ILE A 222 -2.06 8.61 -10.86
N LYS A 223 -0.75 8.67 -11.05
CA LYS A 223 0.03 7.51 -11.51
C LYS A 223 0.04 6.39 -10.47
N GLN A 224 0.15 6.72 -9.19
CA GLN A 224 0.09 5.73 -8.12
C GLN A 224 -1.27 5.03 -8.09
N TYR A 225 -2.38 5.79 -8.08
CA TYR A 225 -3.73 5.19 -8.14
C TYR A 225 -3.93 4.35 -9.40
N ALA A 226 -3.39 4.77 -10.55
CA ALA A 226 -3.48 3.96 -11.77
C ALA A 226 -2.78 2.59 -11.62
N ASN A 227 -1.63 2.53 -10.93
CA ASN A 227 -0.96 1.27 -10.64
C ASN A 227 -1.74 0.44 -9.60
N ASP A 228 -2.18 1.06 -8.52
CA ASP A 228 -2.93 0.39 -7.44
C ASP A 228 -4.24 -0.21 -7.96
N ILE A 229 -4.95 0.50 -8.86
CA ILE A 229 -6.13 -0.01 -9.57
C ILE A 229 -5.76 -1.22 -10.44
N SER A 230 -4.68 -1.14 -11.21
CA SER A 230 -4.25 -2.25 -12.07
C SER A 230 -3.92 -3.51 -11.26
N ASP A 231 -3.26 -3.36 -10.11
CA ASP A 231 -2.94 -4.48 -9.21
C ASP A 231 -4.21 -5.06 -8.57
N ALA A 232 -5.15 -4.20 -8.18
CA ALA A 232 -6.44 -4.62 -7.63
C ALA A 232 -7.32 -5.33 -8.67
N GLU A 233 -7.32 -4.87 -9.93
CA GLU A 233 -8.02 -5.51 -11.05
C GLU A 233 -7.45 -6.91 -11.32
N ALA A 234 -6.13 -7.07 -11.33
CA ALA A 234 -5.49 -8.38 -11.47
C ALA A 234 -5.87 -9.34 -10.33
N LYS A 235 -5.94 -8.84 -9.08
CA LYS A 235 -6.40 -9.63 -7.94
C LYS A 235 -7.88 -10.01 -8.05
N ALA A 236 -8.72 -9.10 -8.54
CA ALA A 236 -10.13 -9.39 -8.76
C ALA A 236 -10.33 -10.48 -9.82
N GLU A 237 -9.55 -10.47 -10.90
CA GLU A 237 -9.56 -11.51 -11.93
C GLU A 237 -9.13 -12.87 -11.36
N GLU A 238 -8.07 -12.92 -10.55
CA GLU A 238 -7.63 -14.15 -9.87
C GLU A 238 -8.73 -14.71 -8.94
N LEU A 239 -9.41 -13.84 -8.18
CA LEU A 239 -10.53 -14.23 -7.32
C LEU A 239 -11.72 -14.76 -8.13
N GLU A 240 -12.03 -14.16 -9.28
CA GLU A 240 -13.09 -14.64 -10.19
C GLU A 240 -12.77 -16.03 -10.74
N GLU A 241 -11.53 -16.28 -11.14
CA GLU A 241 -11.08 -17.62 -11.56
C GLU A 241 -11.15 -18.64 -10.41
N GLN A 242 -10.74 -18.24 -9.21
CA GLN A 242 -10.81 -19.08 -8.02
C GLN A 242 -12.25 -19.46 -7.67
N ILE A 243 -13.19 -18.49 -7.71
CA ILE A 243 -14.61 -18.73 -7.46
C ILE A 243 -15.17 -19.70 -8.50
N LYS A 244 -14.82 -19.55 -9.78
CA LYS A 244 -15.24 -20.48 -10.84
C LYS A 244 -14.72 -21.90 -10.61
N ALA A 245 -13.48 -22.05 -10.14
CA ALA A 245 -12.94 -23.35 -9.77
C ALA A 245 -13.70 -23.96 -8.58
N GLN A 246 -13.93 -23.17 -7.52
CA GLN A 246 -14.71 -23.58 -6.35
C GLN A 246 -16.16 -23.96 -6.70
N GLU A 247 -16.81 -23.25 -7.64
CA GLU A 247 -18.14 -23.59 -8.14
C GLU A 247 -18.19 -24.96 -8.82
N ASN A 248 -17.19 -25.26 -9.64
CA ASN A 248 -17.08 -26.58 -10.28
C ASN A 248 -16.86 -27.69 -9.23
N ASP A 249 -16.03 -27.43 -8.21
CA ASP A 249 -15.80 -28.37 -7.12
C ASP A 249 -17.06 -28.61 -6.28
N ILE A 250 -17.79 -27.55 -5.93
CA ILE A 250 -19.09 -27.63 -5.24
C ILE A 250 -20.06 -28.47 -6.07
N LYS A 251 -20.19 -28.20 -7.38
CA LYS A 251 -21.07 -28.97 -8.27
C LYS A 251 -20.71 -30.45 -8.30
N ASN A 252 -19.42 -30.78 -8.33
CA ASN A 252 -18.94 -32.16 -8.29
C ASN A 252 -19.24 -32.84 -6.94
N LEU A 253 -19.12 -32.12 -5.82
CA LEU A 253 -19.46 -32.61 -4.48
C LEU A 253 -20.97 -32.82 -4.30
N GLU A 254 -21.80 -31.91 -4.82
CA GLU A 254 -23.25 -32.03 -4.82
C GLU A 254 -23.73 -33.24 -5.63
N ALA A 255 -23.15 -33.48 -6.80
CA ALA A 255 -23.45 -34.66 -7.62
C ALA A 255 -23.11 -35.98 -6.90
N LYS A 256 -21.95 -36.04 -6.22
CA LYS A 256 -21.56 -37.21 -5.42
C LYS A 256 -22.53 -37.45 -4.27
N LEU A 257 -22.88 -36.41 -3.52
CA LEU A 257 -23.80 -36.51 -2.39
C LEU A 257 -25.20 -36.94 -2.85
N ALA A 258 -25.68 -36.42 -3.99
CA ALA A 258 -26.96 -36.81 -4.57
C ALA A 258 -26.99 -38.30 -4.96
N GLU A 259 -25.91 -38.81 -5.56
CA GLU A 259 -25.80 -40.23 -5.92
C GLU A 259 -25.75 -41.14 -4.69
N GLU A 260 -24.99 -40.77 -3.65
CA GLU A 260 -24.97 -41.49 -2.36
C GLU A 260 -26.38 -41.60 -1.76
N MET A 261 -27.13 -40.49 -1.71
CA MET A 261 -28.51 -40.46 -1.20
C MET A 261 -29.48 -41.27 -2.08
N ARG A 262 -29.31 -41.24 -3.41
CA ARG A 262 -30.14 -42.02 -4.33
C ARG A 262 -29.95 -43.52 -4.11
N LEU A 263 -28.71 -43.96 -3.98
CA LEU A 263 -28.37 -45.37 -3.71
C LEU A 263 -28.87 -45.81 -2.33
N SER A 264 -28.76 -44.96 -1.31
CA SER A 264 -29.34 -45.22 0.03
C SER A 264 -30.85 -45.44 -0.03
N LYS A 265 -31.59 -44.55 -0.70
CA LYS A 265 -33.04 -44.67 -0.86
C LYS A 265 -33.44 -45.90 -1.68
N LEU A 266 -32.69 -46.21 -2.73
CA LEU A 266 -32.94 -47.40 -3.55
C LEU A 266 -32.68 -48.68 -2.74
N ALA A 267 -31.64 -48.71 -1.93
CA ALA A 267 -31.36 -49.85 -1.05
C ALA A 267 -32.48 -50.08 -0.03
N ALA A 268 -33.01 -48.99 0.55
CA ALA A 268 -34.15 -49.04 1.46
C ALA A 268 -35.44 -49.58 0.81
N SER A 269 -35.63 -49.42 -0.50
CA SER A 269 -36.79 -49.95 -1.24
C SER A 269 -36.53 -51.24 -2.03
N SER A 270 -35.27 -51.73 -2.05
CA SER A 270 -34.86 -52.91 -2.81
C SER A 270 -35.19 -54.22 -2.09
N SER A 271 -35.16 -55.35 -2.81
CA SER A 271 -35.18 -56.67 -2.20
C SER A 271 -33.83 -56.98 -1.55
N TRP A 272 -33.90 -57.55 -0.35
CA TRP A 272 -32.76 -57.97 0.44
C TRP A 272 -32.64 -59.49 0.38
N ARG A 273 -31.43 -59.98 0.15
CA ARG A 273 -31.12 -61.40 0.24
C ARG A 273 -31.17 -61.86 1.68
N ASP A 274 -31.53 -63.12 1.86
CA ASP A 274 -31.31 -63.77 3.15
C ASP A 274 -29.81 -64.02 3.32
N ILE A 275 -29.29 -63.85 4.53
CA ILE A 275 -27.87 -64.07 4.79
C ILE A 275 -27.45 -65.52 4.54
N SER A 276 -28.37 -66.48 4.67
CA SER A 276 -28.14 -67.88 4.32
C SER A 276 -27.88 -68.12 2.83
N GLU A 277 -28.25 -67.17 1.96
CA GLU A 277 -27.99 -67.22 0.51
C GLU A 277 -26.62 -66.64 0.14
N VAL A 278 -25.92 -65.99 1.09
CA VAL A 278 -24.61 -65.39 0.87
C VAL A 278 -23.51 -66.35 1.29
N SER A 279 -22.66 -66.76 0.34
CA SER A 279 -21.46 -67.53 0.63
C SER A 279 -20.27 -66.61 0.86
N PHE A 280 -19.69 -66.64 2.05
CA PHE A 280 -18.46 -65.91 2.37
C PHE A 280 -17.22 -66.68 1.91
N ALA A 281 -16.28 -66.00 1.26
CA ALA A 281 -15.04 -66.59 0.78
C ALA A 281 -14.00 -66.74 1.90
N GLU A 282 -13.04 -67.64 1.70
CA GLU A 282 -11.86 -67.76 2.56
C GLU A 282 -11.08 -66.43 2.53
N GLY A 283 -11.04 -65.73 3.67
CA GLY A 283 -10.41 -64.41 3.79
C GLY A 283 -11.38 -63.23 3.94
N ASP A 284 -12.68 -63.38 3.68
CA ASP A 284 -13.67 -62.29 3.83
C ASP A 284 -13.72 -61.77 5.28
N ARG A 285 -13.64 -62.70 6.25
CA ARG A 285 -13.55 -62.38 7.67
C ARG A 285 -12.33 -61.52 7.99
N TYR A 286 -11.18 -61.85 7.39
CA TYR A 286 -9.93 -61.12 7.59
C TYR A 286 -10.00 -59.72 6.97
N LEU A 287 -10.56 -59.63 5.76
CA LEU A 287 -10.75 -58.38 5.05
C LEU A 287 -11.71 -57.44 5.79
N LEU A 288 -12.87 -57.96 6.21
CA LEU A 288 -13.88 -57.21 6.95
C LEU A 288 -13.36 -56.72 8.30
N ALA A 289 -12.66 -57.58 9.05
CA ALA A 289 -12.07 -57.19 10.34
C ALA A 289 -11.03 -56.07 10.21
N ASN A 290 -10.20 -56.08 9.16
CA ASN A 290 -9.23 -55.03 8.89
C ASN A 290 -9.88 -53.73 8.38
N LEU A 291 -10.99 -53.83 7.64
CA LEU A 291 -11.79 -52.66 7.30
C LEU A 291 -12.42 -52.04 8.55
N ILE A 292 -13.06 -52.84 9.41
CA ILE A 292 -13.62 -52.38 10.70
C ILE A 292 -12.53 -51.73 11.57
N TYR A 293 -11.32 -52.28 11.58
CA TYR A 293 -10.19 -51.65 12.26
C TYR A 293 -9.86 -50.28 11.67
N CYS A 294 -9.84 -50.15 10.34
CA CYS A 294 -9.57 -48.87 9.70
C CYS A 294 -10.68 -47.84 9.92
N GLU A 295 -11.94 -48.28 10.01
CA GLU A 295 -13.16 -47.45 10.02
C GLU A 295 -13.77 -47.21 11.40
N ALA A 296 -13.49 -48.06 12.37
CA ALA A 296 -14.06 -47.99 13.72
C ALA A 296 -13.08 -48.54 14.80
N GLY A 297 -11.77 -48.61 14.52
CA GLY A 297 -10.80 -49.22 15.43
C GLY A 297 -10.77 -48.61 16.84
N ALA A 298 -11.02 -47.30 16.94
CA ALA A 298 -11.07 -46.54 18.19
C ALA A 298 -12.49 -46.38 18.78
N GLU A 299 -13.52 -46.90 18.10
CA GLU A 299 -14.91 -46.83 18.52
C GLU A 299 -15.25 -47.94 19.55
N PRO A 300 -16.34 -47.79 20.33
CA PRO A 300 -16.86 -48.86 21.18
C PRO A 300 -17.24 -50.10 20.35
N TYR A 301 -17.38 -51.25 21.01
CA TYR A 301 -17.63 -52.53 20.34
C TYR A 301 -18.88 -52.46 19.45
N GLU A 302 -19.94 -51.81 19.94
CA GLU A 302 -21.19 -51.59 19.23
C GLU A 302 -20.98 -50.79 17.93
N GLY A 303 -20.06 -49.82 17.92
CA GLY A 303 -19.71 -49.05 16.72
C GLY A 303 -18.95 -49.88 15.69
N LYS A 304 -18.07 -50.79 16.14
CA LYS A 304 -17.35 -51.74 15.28
C LYS A 304 -18.31 -52.74 14.63
N VAL A 305 -19.25 -53.26 15.40
CA VAL A 305 -20.32 -54.16 14.91
C VAL A 305 -21.19 -53.43 13.90
N ALA A 306 -21.55 -52.17 14.18
CA ALA A 306 -22.37 -51.35 13.29
C ALA A 306 -21.72 -51.08 11.92
N VAL A 307 -20.41 -50.78 11.88
CA VAL A 307 -19.67 -50.65 10.62
C VAL A 307 -19.61 -51.97 9.86
N GLY A 308 -19.38 -53.09 10.56
CA GLY A 308 -19.45 -54.42 9.96
C GLY A 308 -20.83 -54.73 9.38
N ALA A 309 -21.89 -54.41 10.11
CA ALA A 309 -23.27 -54.61 9.69
C ALA A 309 -23.61 -53.78 8.44
N VAL A 310 -23.11 -52.55 8.29
CA VAL A 310 -23.28 -51.77 7.05
C VAL A 310 -22.68 -52.46 5.83
N VAL A 311 -21.47 -53.03 5.96
CA VAL A 311 -20.82 -53.75 4.85
C VAL A 311 -21.66 -54.97 4.46
N ILE A 312 -22.15 -55.73 5.45
CA ILE A 312 -23.00 -56.90 5.20
C ILE A 312 -24.36 -56.49 4.65
N ASN A 313 -24.97 -55.41 5.13
CA ASN A 313 -26.22 -54.87 4.60
C ASN A 313 -26.09 -54.50 3.12
N ARG A 314 -24.95 -53.93 2.71
CA ARG A 314 -24.65 -53.71 1.29
C ARG A 314 -24.58 -55.04 0.54
N VAL A 315 -23.84 -56.03 1.05
CA VAL A 315 -23.79 -57.37 0.43
C VAL A 315 -25.19 -57.99 0.28
N LEU A 316 -26.08 -57.80 1.25
CA LEU A 316 -27.44 -58.34 1.21
C LEU A 316 -28.37 -57.57 0.26
N SER A 317 -28.16 -56.27 0.07
CA SER A 317 -28.97 -55.46 -0.83
C SER A 317 -28.64 -55.72 -2.31
N SER A 318 -29.67 -55.88 -3.13
CA SER A 318 -29.54 -56.05 -4.59
C SER A 318 -28.99 -54.80 -5.33
N VAL A 319 -28.83 -53.68 -4.62
CA VAL A 319 -28.28 -52.43 -5.17
C VAL A 319 -26.75 -52.44 -5.22
N TYR A 320 -26.10 -53.28 -4.42
CA TYR A 320 -24.65 -53.33 -4.25
C TYR A 320 -24.09 -54.69 -4.69
N PRO A 321 -22.75 -54.80 -4.86
CA PRO A 321 -22.10 -56.08 -5.10
C PRO A 321 -22.46 -57.12 -4.03
N ASP A 322 -22.49 -58.38 -4.43
CA ASP A 322 -22.92 -59.52 -3.62
C ASP A 322 -21.82 -60.25 -2.88
N THR A 323 -20.62 -59.66 -2.86
CA THR A 323 -19.45 -60.20 -2.19
C THR A 323 -18.84 -59.14 -1.29
N VAL A 324 -18.25 -59.56 -0.16
CA VAL A 324 -17.57 -58.66 0.78
C VAL A 324 -16.45 -57.91 0.07
N VAL A 325 -15.64 -58.61 -0.74
CA VAL A 325 -14.61 -57.98 -1.59
C VAL A 325 -15.22 -56.95 -2.54
N GLY A 326 -16.31 -57.27 -3.24
CA GLY A 326 -16.97 -56.37 -4.18
C GLY A 326 -17.48 -55.09 -3.53
N VAL A 327 -18.05 -55.18 -2.32
CA VAL A 327 -18.51 -54.03 -1.55
C VAL A 327 -17.34 -53.19 -1.04
N ILE A 328 -16.32 -53.84 -0.46
CA ILE A 328 -15.18 -53.14 0.14
C ILE A 328 -14.35 -52.42 -0.92
N TYR A 329 -14.09 -53.06 -2.06
CA TYR A 329 -13.33 -52.46 -3.16
C TYR A 329 -14.19 -51.67 -4.16
N GLN A 330 -15.49 -51.50 -3.88
CA GLN A 330 -16.35 -50.67 -4.71
C GLN A 330 -15.76 -49.25 -4.79
N ASN A 331 -15.65 -48.74 -6.02
CA ASN A 331 -14.88 -47.54 -6.32
C ASN A 331 -15.27 -46.36 -5.40
N LYS A 332 -14.31 -45.87 -4.61
CA LYS A 332 -14.41 -44.71 -3.69
C LYS A 332 -15.44 -44.84 -2.56
N GLN A 333 -15.88 -46.04 -2.18
CA GLN A 333 -16.84 -46.25 -1.09
C GLN A 333 -16.22 -46.23 0.31
N PHE A 334 -14.98 -46.70 0.45
CA PHE A 334 -14.23 -46.73 1.71
C PHE A 334 -12.90 -46.00 1.54
N SER A 335 -12.70 -44.92 2.28
CA SER A 335 -11.49 -44.07 2.22
C SER A 335 -10.17 -44.83 2.50
N PRO A 336 -10.11 -45.79 3.46
CA PRO A 336 -8.93 -46.62 3.71
C PRO A 336 -8.49 -47.46 2.50
N VAL A 337 -9.41 -47.80 1.59
CA VAL A 337 -9.10 -48.57 0.37
C VAL A 337 -8.37 -47.68 -0.63
N ALA A 338 -8.92 -46.50 -0.90
CA ALA A 338 -8.34 -45.56 -1.86
C ALA A 338 -6.99 -44.98 -1.38
N SER A 339 -6.83 -44.78 -0.08
CA SER A 339 -5.60 -44.26 0.54
C SER A 339 -4.49 -45.32 0.74
N GLY A 340 -4.77 -46.60 0.48
CA GLY A 340 -3.83 -47.70 0.73
C GLY A 340 -3.69 -48.09 2.20
N ARG A 341 -4.37 -47.40 3.13
CA ARG A 341 -4.34 -47.71 4.57
C ARG A 341 -4.87 -49.12 4.88
N LEU A 342 -5.90 -49.56 4.15
CA LEU A 342 -6.42 -50.92 4.28
C LEU A 342 -5.37 -51.95 3.85
N ALA A 343 -4.66 -51.71 2.75
CA ALA A 343 -3.60 -52.60 2.27
C ALA A 343 -2.47 -52.74 3.32
N LEU A 344 -2.10 -51.65 3.98
CA LEU A 344 -1.15 -51.67 5.09
C LEU A 344 -1.70 -52.44 6.31
N ALA A 345 -2.97 -52.25 6.67
CA ALA A 345 -3.59 -52.97 7.77
C ALA A 345 -3.63 -54.50 7.51
N LEU A 346 -3.92 -54.89 6.27
CA LEU A 346 -3.91 -56.28 5.81
C LEU A 346 -2.50 -56.89 5.77
N ALA A 347 -1.46 -56.11 5.43
CA ALA A 347 -0.10 -56.61 5.45
C ALA A 347 0.43 -56.82 6.89
N ASP A 348 0.10 -55.89 7.78
CA ASP A 348 0.62 -55.85 9.15
C ASP A 348 -0.23 -56.65 10.17
N GLY A 349 -1.44 -57.08 9.81
CA GLY A 349 -2.34 -57.81 10.70
C GLY A 349 -2.80 -57.01 11.91
N LYS A 350 -3.10 -55.71 11.74
CA LYS A 350 -3.37 -54.77 12.85
C LYS A 350 -4.78 -54.85 13.45
N ALA A 351 -5.69 -55.61 12.85
CA ALA A 351 -7.05 -55.77 13.37
C ALA A 351 -7.05 -56.39 14.78
N SER A 352 -7.69 -55.71 15.73
CA SER A 352 -7.82 -56.22 17.10
C SER A 352 -8.78 -57.40 17.19
N ALA A 353 -8.69 -58.21 18.26
CA ALA A 353 -9.64 -59.29 18.52
C ALA A 353 -11.11 -58.81 18.50
N SER A 354 -11.37 -57.60 19.02
CA SER A 354 -12.71 -56.98 18.98
C SER A 354 -13.21 -56.70 17.56
N CYS A 355 -12.32 -56.41 16.61
CA CYS A 355 -12.70 -56.20 15.21
C CYS A 355 -13.04 -57.51 14.49
N TYR A 356 -12.34 -58.59 14.84
CA TYR A 356 -12.67 -59.93 14.35
C TYR A 356 -14.00 -60.44 14.90
N GLN A 357 -14.27 -60.22 16.19
CA GLN A 357 -15.56 -60.56 16.79
C GLN A 357 -16.70 -59.77 16.14
N ALA A 358 -16.51 -58.47 15.92
CA ALA A 358 -17.49 -57.63 15.22
C ALA A 358 -17.73 -58.10 13.77
N ALA A 359 -16.68 -58.50 13.05
CA ALA A 359 -16.81 -59.09 11.72
C ALA A 359 -17.60 -60.41 11.75
N ASP A 360 -17.31 -61.29 12.71
CA ASP A 360 -18.03 -62.55 12.88
C ASP A 360 -19.52 -62.34 13.19
N GLU A 361 -19.86 -61.36 14.02
CA GLU A 361 -21.25 -61.04 14.34
C GLU A 361 -22.00 -60.48 13.13
N ALA A 362 -21.38 -59.55 12.39
CA ALA A 362 -21.96 -59.02 11.16
C ALA A 362 -22.16 -60.12 10.11
N MET A 363 -21.17 -61.00 9.90
CA MET A 363 -21.25 -62.12 8.96
C MET A 363 -22.27 -63.19 9.36
N LYS A 364 -22.69 -63.24 10.63
CA LYS A 364 -23.81 -64.07 11.10
C LYS A 364 -25.18 -63.37 10.95
N GLY A 365 -25.18 -62.12 10.52
CA GLY A 365 -26.40 -61.35 10.24
C GLY A 365 -26.89 -60.52 11.43
N TYR A 366 -26.06 -60.37 12.48
CA TYR A 366 -26.38 -59.45 13.55
C TYR A 366 -26.20 -58.00 13.08
N SER A 367 -27.23 -57.18 13.25
CA SER A 367 -27.21 -55.75 12.93
C SER A 367 -27.85 -54.94 14.05
N ASN A 368 -27.09 -54.01 14.62
CA ASN A 368 -27.57 -53.01 15.58
C ASN A 368 -27.94 -51.67 14.92
N VAL A 369 -27.89 -51.61 13.59
CA VAL A 369 -28.24 -50.43 12.77
C VAL A 369 -29.36 -50.74 11.77
N GLY A 370 -30.05 -51.88 11.93
CA GLY A 370 -31.11 -52.31 11.01
C GLY A 370 -30.58 -52.44 9.58
N SER A 371 -31.29 -51.82 8.64
CA SER A 371 -31.01 -51.84 7.20
C SER A 371 -30.16 -50.66 6.70
N CYS A 372 -29.44 -49.96 7.59
CA CYS A 372 -28.57 -48.85 7.18
C CYS A 372 -27.46 -49.36 6.26
N VAL A 373 -27.26 -48.70 5.12
CA VAL A 373 -26.22 -49.03 4.13
C VAL A 373 -25.15 -47.95 4.06
N TYR A 374 -25.25 -46.89 4.85
CA TYR A 374 -24.20 -45.91 5.05
C TYR A 374 -23.98 -45.64 6.54
N PHE A 375 -22.76 -45.20 6.85
CA PHE A 375 -22.43 -44.57 8.12
C PHE A 375 -21.62 -43.30 7.82
N ARG A 376 -21.52 -42.40 8.81
CA ARG A 376 -20.63 -41.21 8.81
C ARG A 376 -20.52 -40.63 10.21
N THR A 377 -19.73 -39.59 10.46
CA THR A 377 -19.82 -38.89 11.76
C THR A 377 -21.00 -37.91 11.79
N PRO A 378 -21.52 -37.55 12.98
CA PRO A 378 -22.64 -36.62 13.11
C PRO A 378 -22.41 -35.29 12.39
N VAL A 379 -23.39 -34.88 11.56
CA VAL A 379 -23.43 -33.58 10.87
C VAL A 379 -24.83 -32.97 11.00
N PRO A 380 -24.95 -31.64 11.12
CA PRO A 380 -26.26 -30.99 11.17
C PRO A 380 -27.16 -31.36 9.97
N GLY A 381 -28.42 -31.70 10.25
CA GLY A 381 -29.44 -32.02 9.24
C GLY A 381 -29.37 -33.43 8.63
N LEU A 382 -28.59 -34.36 9.18
CA LEU A 382 -28.72 -35.79 8.88
C LEU A 382 -29.39 -36.51 10.07
N SER A 383 -30.45 -37.26 9.79
CA SER A 383 -31.15 -38.10 10.78
C SER A 383 -30.81 -39.57 10.54
N GLY A 384 -30.51 -40.30 11.61
CA GLY A 384 -30.12 -41.71 11.56
C GLY A 384 -29.85 -42.28 12.96
N THR A 385 -29.42 -43.53 13.02
CA THR A 385 -29.08 -44.21 14.28
C THR A 385 -27.67 -43.81 14.70
N THR A 386 -27.47 -43.26 15.91
CA THR A 386 -26.13 -42.85 16.39
C THR A 386 -25.54 -43.91 17.29
N ILE A 387 -24.36 -44.44 16.94
CA ILE A 387 -23.61 -45.41 17.74
C ILE A 387 -22.12 -45.02 17.71
N GLY A 388 -21.54 -44.78 18.89
CA GLY A 388 -20.19 -44.22 19.00
C GLY A 388 -20.08 -42.84 18.34
N GLY A 389 -18.98 -42.60 17.64
CA GLY A 389 -18.72 -41.41 16.83
C GLY A 389 -19.45 -41.39 15.47
N HIS A 390 -20.35 -42.33 15.19
CA HIS A 390 -21.00 -42.48 13.89
C HIS A 390 -22.54 -42.36 13.93
N VAL A 391 -23.10 -41.88 12.83
CA VAL A 391 -24.53 -41.88 12.46
C VAL A 391 -24.71 -42.80 11.26
N PHE A 392 -25.64 -43.74 11.37
CA PHE A 392 -25.95 -44.77 10.39
C PHE A 392 -27.31 -44.48 9.74
N TYR A 393 -27.40 -44.61 8.42
CA TYR A 393 -28.61 -44.28 7.63
C TYR A 393 -28.72 -45.05 6.30
#